data_AF-A0A959IXW2-F1
#
_entry.id   AF-A0A959IXW2-F1
#
_cell.length_a   1.000
_cell.length_b   1.000
_cell.length_c   1.000
_cell.angle_alpha   90.00
_cell.angle_beta   90.00
_cell.angle_gamma   90.00
#
_symmetry.space_group_name_H-M   'P 1'
#
loop_
_entity.id
_entity.type
_entity.pdbx_description
1 polymer ?
#
loop_
_entity_poly.entity_id
_entity_poly.type
_entity_poly.pdbx_seq_one_letter_code
_entity_poly.pdbx_strand_id
1 'polypeptide(L)'
;MRKLLSVLFVVFSMVGGFCYQIYNISVTLSGANEVPPVMTMGSGTLTGTYNSATGDATLNLNTSNLSGAPVAAHIHAGAAGVNGGIIVPLNIVSNPFVINIPLANRTDFLSGNTYANVHTVNFPGGEIRGQVIASLVVVPTLTTWFIFALMLAISILGVIYFRNGVMARDNIR
;
A
#
# COMPACT_ATOMS: atom_id res chain seq x y z
N MET A 1 4.49 -30.67 35.63
CA MET A 1 5.41 -30.03 34.65
C MET A 1 5.02 -30.26 33.19
N ARG A 2 4.44 -31.41 32.78
CA ARG A 2 4.08 -31.66 31.37
C ARG A 2 2.78 -31.00 30.87
N LYS A 3 1.85 -30.62 31.76
CA LYS A 3 0.54 -30.03 31.37
C LYS A 3 0.58 -28.51 31.12
N LEU A 4 1.63 -27.81 31.57
CA LEU A 4 1.77 -26.36 31.35
C LEU A 4 2.36 -26.01 29.97
N LEU A 5 3.19 -26.89 29.40
CA LEU A 5 3.79 -26.66 28.07
C LEU A 5 2.77 -26.73 26.92
N SER A 6 1.67 -27.48 27.09
CA SER A 6 0.68 -27.70 26.05
C SER A 6 -0.27 -26.51 25.85
N VAL A 7 -0.52 -25.71 26.89
CA VAL A 7 -1.43 -24.56 26.81
C VAL A 7 -0.76 -23.36 26.14
N LEU A 8 0.57 -23.25 26.25
CA LEU A 8 1.36 -22.16 25.64
C LEU A 8 1.44 -22.28 24.10
N PHE A 9 1.31 -23.48 23.54
CA PHE A 9 1.43 -23.73 22.10
C PHE A 9 0.12 -23.45 21.34
N VAL A 10 -1.04 -23.59 21.99
CA VAL A 10 -2.36 -23.45 21.34
C VAL A 10 -2.74 -21.98 21.14
N VAL A 11 -2.35 -21.09 22.06
CA VAL A 11 -2.64 -19.63 21.96
C VAL A 11 -1.86 -18.95 20.83
N PHE A 12 -0.74 -19.53 20.37
CA PHE A 12 0.07 -18.98 19.27
C PHE A 12 -0.56 -19.15 17.88
N SER A 13 -1.60 -20.01 17.75
CA SER A 13 -2.18 -20.37 16.45
C SER A 13 -3.36 -19.51 15.98
N MET A 14 -3.88 -18.59 16.81
CA MET A 14 -5.10 -17.82 16.50
C MET A 14 -4.90 -16.31 16.31
N VAL A 15 -3.67 -15.84 16.07
CA VAL A 15 -3.45 -14.45 15.63
C VAL A 15 -3.41 -14.39 14.11
N GLY A 16 -4.47 -14.89 13.47
CA GLY A 16 -4.81 -14.51 12.10
C GLY A 16 -5.32 -13.09 12.11
N GLY A 17 -4.42 -12.12 12.30
CA GLY A 17 -4.77 -10.72 12.16
C GLY A 17 -5.33 -10.53 10.77
N PHE A 18 -6.52 -9.94 10.65
CA PHE A 18 -6.91 -9.28 9.41
C PHE A 18 -5.82 -8.25 9.12
N CYS A 19 -4.83 -8.63 8.31
CA CYS A 19 -3.74 -7.72 7.97
C CYS A 19 -4.31 -6.77 6.92
N TYR A 20 -4.95 -5.72 7.41
CA TYR A 20 -5.16 -4.60 6.54
C TYR A 20 -3.78 -4.00 6.21
N GLN A 21 -3.43 -3.97 4.93
CA GLN A 21 -2.18 -3.40 4.43
C GLN A 21 -2.48 -2.08 3.73
N ILE A 22 -1.88 -1.01 4.24
CA ILE A 22 -1.90 0.29 3.56
C ILE A 22 -0.79 0.27 2.51
N TYR A 23 -1.10 0.79 1.32
CA TYR A 23 -0.11 1.03 0.28
C TYR A 23 -0.01 2.53 0.02
N ASN A 24 1.20 3.04 -0.17
CA ASN A 24 1.43 4.33 -0.82
C ASN A 24 1.24 4.14 -2.31
N ILE A 25 0.48 5.04 -2.92
CA ILE A 25 0.27 5.10 -4.37
C ILE A 25 1.10 6.24 -4.92
N SER A 26 1.81 5.97 -6.01
CA SER A 26 2.57 6.96 -6.76
C SER A 26 2.46 6.72 -8.26
N VAL A 27 2.27 7.81 -9.01
CA VAL A 27 2.18 7.83 -10.46
C VAL A 27 2.87 9.09 -10.98
N THR A 28 3.65 8.94 -12.04
CA THR A 28 4.14 10.07 -12.85
C THR A 28 3.49 9.99 -14.22
N LEU A 29 2.79 11.05 -14.60
CA LEU A 29 2.02 11.13 -15.85
C LEU A 29 2.75 11.97 -16.89
N SER A 30 2.80 11.48 -18.13
CA SER A 30 3.35 12.20 -19.28
C SER A 30 2.66 11.76 -20.57
N GLY A 31 2.73 12.59 -21.62
CA GLY A 31 2.25 12.22 -22.95
C GLY A 31 3.07 11.10 -23.59
N ALA A 32 4.35 10.97 -23.23
CA ALA A 32 5.22 9.90 -23.73
C ALA A 32 4.77 8.50 -23.28
N ASN A 33 4.01 8.42 -22.19
CA ASN A 33 3.45 7.17 -21.66
C ASN A 33 2.11 6.78 -22.29
N GLU A 34 1.49 7.67 -23.09
CA GLU A 34 0.29 7.35 -23.86
C GLU A 34 0.58 6.26 -24.91
N VAL A 35 -0.47 5.58 -25.36
CA VAL A 35 -0.36 4.55 -26.39
C VAL A 35 -1.42 4.82 -27.48
N PRO A 36 -1.02 5.37 -28.64
CA PRO A 36 0.32 5.83 -29.00
C PRO A 36 0.77 7.08 -28.22
N PRO A 37 2.09 7.36 -28.12
CA PRO A 37 2.60 8.54 -27.42
C PRO A 37 2.04 9.85 -27.96
N VAL A 38 1.73 10.78 -27.05
CA VAL A 38 1.21 12.11 -27.35
C VAL A 38 2.31 13.16 -27.18
N MET A 39 2.48 14.00 -28.19
CA MET A 39 3.37 15.16 -28.14
C MET A 39 2.67 16.31 -27.40
N THR A 40 2.96 16.45 -26.12
CA THR A 40 2.47 17.54 -25.27
C THR A 40 3.56 17.95 -24.26
N MET A 41 3.46 19.18 -23.75
CA MET A 41 4.22 19.63 -22.58
C MET A 41 3.55 19.22 -21.26
N GLY A 42 2.34 18.64 -21.35
CA GLY A 42 1.54 18.17 -20.23
C GLY A 42 2.30 17.15 -19.37
N SER A 43 2.15 17.32 -18.06
CA SER A 43 2.71 16.40 -17.06
C SER A 43 1.83 16.35 -15.84
N GLY A 44 2.01 15.33 -15.01
CA GLY A 44 1.33 15.26 -13.73
C GLY A 44 1.88 14.22 -12.78
N THR A 45 1.34 14.24 -11.56
CA THR A 45 1.57 13.24 -10.53
C THR A 45 0.24 12.86 -9.88
N LEU A 46 0.07 11.57 -9.60
CA LEU A 46 -1.03 11.08 -8.77
C LEU A 46 -0.42 10.35 -7.57
N THR A 47 -0.69 10.83 -6.36
CA THR A 47 -0.14 10.24 -5.13
C THR A 47 -1.24 9.98 -4.13
N GLY A 48 -1.04 9.04 -3.20
CA GLY A 48 -2.07 8.78 -2.21
C GLY A 48 -1.86 7.52 -1.41
N THR A 49 -2.94 7.04 -0.82
CA THR A 49 -2.95 5.78 -0.07
C THR A 49 -4.05 4.86 -0.59
N TYR A 50 -3.84 3.55 -0.42
CA TYR A 50 -4.80 2.52 -0.76
C TYR A 50 -4.97 1.52 0.38
N ASN A 51 -6.23 1.14 0.61
CA ASN A 51 -6.67 0.21 1.61
C ASN A 51 -6.96 -1.17 1.02
N SER A 52 -6.08 -2.16 1.17
CA SER A 52 -6.32 -3.52 0.67
C SER A 52 -7.51 -4.25 1.29
N ALA A 53 -7.94 -3.89 2.51
CA ALA A 53 -9.07 -4.56 3.17
C ALA A 53 -10.41 -4.06 2.63
N THR A 54 -10.58 -2.75 2.48
CA THR A 54 -11.84 -2.13 2.01
C THR A 54 -11.85 -1.90 0.50
N GLY A 55 -10.68 -1.73 -0.12
CA GLY A 55 -10.48 -1.29 -1.49
C GLY A 55 -10.44 0.23 -1.65
N ASP A 56 -10.51 1.00 -0.56
CA ASP A 56 -10.59 2.46 -0.63
C ASP A 56 -9.24 3.07 -0.98
N ALA A 57 -9.21 4.07 -1.85
CA ALA A 57 -8.04 4.88 -2.13
C ALA A 57 -8.35 6.36 -1.99
N THR A 58 -7.40 7.10 -1.40
CA THR A 58 -7.42 8.57 -1.36
C THR A 58 -6.27 9.07 -2.21
N LEU A 59 -6.58 9.70 -3.34
CA LEU A 59 -5.60 10.04 -4.38
C LEU A 59 -5.61 11.54 -4.66
N ASN A 60 -4.45 12.17 -4.75
CA ASN A 60 -4.26 13.56 -5.10
C ASN A 60 -3.62 13.66 -6.49
N LEU A 61 -4.28 14.33 -7.41
CA LEU A 61 -3.75 14.60 -8.75
C LEU A 61 -3.24 16.04 -8.82
N ASN A 62 -2.01 16.20 -9.30
CA ASN A 62 -1.46 17.49 -9.67
C ASN A 62 -1.01 17.43 -11.13
N THR A 63 -1.39 18.41 -11.94
CA THR A 63 -1.07 18.48 -13.38
C THR A 63 -0.47 19.82 -13.72
N SER A 64 0.37 19.87 -14.75
CA SER A 64 0.99 21.11 -15.22
C SER A 64 1.17 21.08 -16.73
N ASN A 65 1.10 22.25 -17.35
CA ASN A 65 1.35 22.47 -18.78
C ASN A 65 0.48 21.61 -19.73
N LEU A 66 -0.71 21.20 -19.26
CA LEU A 66 -1.70 20.60 -20.14
C LEU A 66 -2.14 21.59 -21.20
N SER A 67 -2.52 21.07 -22.36
CA SER A 67 -2.99 21.87 -23.50
C SER A 67 -4.32 22.60 -23.26
N GLY A 68 -5.00 22.29 -22.16
CA GLY A 68 -6.23 22.92 -21.70
C GLY A 68 -6.62 22.42 -20.32
N ALA A 69 -7.78 22.88 -19.81
CA ALA A 69 -8.32 22.36 -18.57
C ALA A 69 -8.61 20.85 -18.70
N PRO A 70 -8.28 20.03 -17.67
CA PRO A 70 -8.73 18.65 -17.62
C PRO A 70 -10.26 18.58 -17.76
N VAL A 71 -10.75 17.64 -18.57
CA VAL A 71 -12.20 17.39 -18.74
C VAL A 71 -12.62 16.02 -18.21
N ALA A 72 -11.66 15.09 -18.10
CA ALA A 72 -11.86 13.80 -17.46
C ALA A 72 -10.55 13.27 -16.92
N ALA A 73 -10.63 12.40 -15.92
CA ALA A 73 -9.52 11.58 -15.47
C ALA A 73 -10.03 10.22 -15.01
N HIS A 74 -9.24 9.17 -15.22
CA HIS A 74 -9.66 7.80 -14.96
C HIS A 74 -8.49 6.98 -14.43
N ILE A 75 -8.82 5.94 -13.66
CA ILE A 75 -7.95 4.76 -13.53
C ILE A 75 -8.45 3.71 -14.53
N HIS A 76 -7.53 3.14 -15.29
CA HIS A 76 -7.77 2.08 -16.27
C HIS A 76 -7.04 0.79 -15.87
N ALA A 77 -7.54 -0.35 -16.36
CA ALA A 77 -6.80 -1.60 -16.34
C ALA A 77 -5.88 -1.69 -17.56
N GLY A 78 -4.65 -2.16 -17.37
CA GLY A 78 -3.68 -2.38 -18.45
C GLY A 78 -2.25 -2.18 -17.98
N ALA A 79 -1.37 -3.13 -18.34
CA ALA A 79 0.06 -3.01 -18.12
C ALA A 79 0.69 -1.85 -18.92
N ALA A 80 1.95 -1.54 -18.62
CA ALA A 80 2.73 -0.58 -19.40
C ALA A 80 2.71 -0.91 -20.90
N GLY A 81 2.39 0.07 -21.75
CA GLY A 81 2.30 -0.10 -23.19
C GLY A 81 1.00 -0.73 -23.71
N VAL A 82 0.07 -1.14 -22.84
CA VAL A 82 -1.20 -1.79 -23.24
C VAL A 82 -2.38 -0.91 -22.87
N ASN A 83 -3.29 -0.64 -23.80
CA ASN A 83 -4.54 0.06 -23.52
C ASN A 83 -5.56 -0.89 -22.89
N GLY A 84 -6.38 -0.38 -21.98
CA GLY A 84 -7.52 -1.12 -21.47
C GLY A 84 -8.63 -0.24 -20.92
N GLY A 85 -9.69 -0.90 -20.44
CA GLY A 85 -10.93 -0.25 -20.04
C GLY A 85 -10.82 0.58 -18.76
N ILE A 86 -11.74 1.53 -18.59
CA ILE A 86 -11.89 2.32 -17.37
C ILE A 86 -12.31 1.39 -16.23
N ILE A 87 -11.63 1.47 -15.08
CA ILE A 87 -12.05 0.80 -13.85
C ILE A 87 -12.74 1.77 -12.89
N VAL A 88 -12.26 3.02 -12.81
CA VAL A 88 -12.80 4.04 -11.91
C VAL A 88 -12.68 5.43 -12.55
N PRO A 89 -13.76 6.21 -12.66
CA PRO A 89 -13.68 7.63 -13.00
C PRO A 89 -13.23 8.47 -11.80
N LEU A 90 -12.36 9.46 -12.05
CA LEU A 90 -11.89 10.42 -11.06
C LEU A 90 -12.63 11.74 -11.26
N ASN A 91 -13.37 12.19 -10.25
CA ASN A 91 -14.14 13.42 -10.34
C ASN A 91 -13.24 14.66 -10.20
N ILE A 92 -12.80 15.20 -11.35
CA ILE A 92 -11.86 16.31 -11.46
C ILE A 92 -12.30 17.64 -10.82
N VAL A 93 -13.54 17.76 -10.33
CA VAL A 93 -14.00 18.93 -9.56
C VAL A 93 -13.60 18.86 -8.07
N SER A 94 -13.04 17.73 -7.63
CA SER A 94 -12.61 17.49 -6.24
C SER A 94 -11.18 16.97 -6.22
N ASN A 95 -10.38 17.39 -5.24
CA ASN A 95 -9.02 16.88 -5.01
C ASN A 95 -8.71 17.04 -3.51
N PRO A 96 -8.44 15.96 -2.74
CA PRO A 96 -8.24 14.57 -3.17
C PRO A 96 -9.52 13.88 -3.70
N PHE A 97 -9.31 12.85 -4.52
CA PHE A 97 -10.32 11.86 -4.89
C PHE A 97 -10.40 10.78 -3.82
N VAL A 98 -11.60 10.47 -3.35
CA VAL A 98 -11.88 9.30 -2.50
C VAL A 98 -12.66 8.31 -3.35
N ILE A 99 -12.04 7.16 -3.63
CA ILE A 99 -12.59 6.15 -4.54
C ILE A 99 -12.51 4.75 -3.92
N ASN A 100 -13.25 3.80 -4.48
CA ASN A 100 -13.09 2.38 -4.18
C ASN A 100 -12.62 1.64 -5.44
N ILE A 101 -11.55 0.85 -5.33
CA ILE A 101 -11.07 -0.01 -6.40
C ILE A 101 -11.93 -1.28 -6.45
N PRO A 102 -12.61 -1.57 -7.58
CA PRO A 102 -13.44 -2.75 -7.73
C PRO A 102 -12.67 -4.04 -7.40
N LEU A 103 -13.33 -4.98 -6.73
CA LEU A 103 -12.69 -6.21 -6.25
C LEU A 103 -11.93 -6.96 -7.35
N ALA A 104 -12.49 -7.01 -8.56
CA ALA A 104 -11.88 -7.67 -9.72
C ALA A 104 -10.56 -7.04 -10.17
N ASN A 105 -10.29 -5.78 -9.82
CA ASN A 105 -9.11 -5.02 -10.27
C ASN A 105 -8.07 -4.81 -9.17
N ARG A 106 -8.32 -5.23 -7.92
CA ARG A 106 -7.40 -4.96 -6.80
C ARG A 106 -6.03 -5.61 -6.97
N THR A 107 -5.99 -6.82 -7.55
CA THR A 107 -4.72 -7.50 -7.85
C THR A 107 -3.92 -6.70 -8.87
N ASP A 108 -4.54 -6.30 -9.97
CA ASP A 108 -3.88 -5.49 -11.02
C ASP A 108 -3.46 -4.11 -10.51
N PHE A 109 -4.27 -3.51 -9.64
CA PHE A 109 -3.96 -2.22 -9.01
C PHE A 109 -2.71 -2.30 -8.14
N LEU A 110 -2.54 -3.40 -7.39
CA LEU A 110 -1.38 -3.64 -6.55
C LEU A 110 -0.14 -4.10 -7.33
N SER A 111 -0.30 -4.79 -8.46
CA SER A 111 0.80 -5.30 -9.28
C SER A 111 1.32 -4.32 -10.33
N GLY A 112 0.75 -3.12 -10.40
CA GLY A 112 1.12 -2.10 -11.39
C GLY A 112 0.61 -2.37 -12.80
N ASN A 113 -0.48 -3.14 -12.92
CA ASN A 113 -1.21 -3.38 -14.16
C ASN A 113 -2.42 -2.44 -14.30
N THR A 114 -2.36 -1.25 -13.70
CA THR A 114 -3.36 -0.19 -13.87
C THR A 114 -2.64 1.14 -14.07
N TYR A 115 -3.33 2.09 -14.70
CA TYR A 115 -2.76 3.40 -14.98
C TYR A 115 -3.77 4.51 -14.75
N ALA A 116 -3.27 5.67 -14.33
CA ALA A 116 -4.03 6.90 -14.33
C ALA A 116 -3.90 7.58 -15.69
N ASN A 117 -4.99 8.17 -16.16
CA ASN A 117 -5.05 8.91 -17.41
C ASN A 117 -5.85 10.20 -17.24
N VAL A 118 -5.41 11.29 -17.87
CA VAL A 118 -6.06 12.60 -17.83
C VAL A 118 -6.31 13.06 -19.26
N HIS A 119 -7.52 13.56 -19.50
CA HIS A 119 -7.99 13.99 -20.81
C HIS A 119 -8.25 15.49 -20.81
N THR A 120 -8.00 16.13 -21.94
CA THR A 120 -8.39 17.51 -22.23
C THR A 120 -9.23 17.56 -23.51
N VAL A 121 -9.78 18.73 -23.84
CA VAL A 121 -10.55 18.91 -25.08
C VAL A 121 -9.70 18.58 -26.33
N ASN A 122 -8.41 18.92 -26.31
CA ASN A 122 -7.51 18.68 -27.45
C ASN A 122 -7.07 17.22 -27.57
N PHE A 123 -7.10 16.47 -26.46
CA PHE A 123 -6.69 15.07 -26.40
C PHE A 123 -7.77 14.22 -25.71
N PRO A 124 -8.91 13.99 -26.39
CA PRO A 124 -10.04 13.24 -25.81
C PRO A 124 -9.69 11.78 -25.52
N GLY A 125 -8.73 11.20 -26.25
CA GLY A 125 -8.21 9.84 -26.00
C GLY A 125 -7.28 9.72 -24.79
N GLY A 126 -6.81 10.84 -24.24
CA GLY A 126 -5.80 10.91 -23.18
C GLY A 126 -4.69 11.89 -23.58
N GLU A 127 -4.38 12.86 -22.72
CA GLU A 127 -3.24 13.76 -22.90
C GLU A 127 -1.99 13.25 -22.17
N ILE A 128 -2.17 12.76 -20.94
CA ILE A 128 -1.09 12.24 -20.11
C ILE A 128 -1.51 10.97 -19.36
N ARG A 129 -0.58 10.00 -19.32
CA ARG A 129 -0.77 8.69 -18.68
C ARG A 129 0.39 8.35 -17.77
N GLY A 130 0.12 7.57 -16.72
CA GLY A 130 1.16 7.00 -15.86
C GLY A 130 0.69 5.72 -15.18
N GLN A 131 1.59 4.75 -15.03
CA GLN A 131 1.29 3.48 -14.34
C GLN A 131 1.18 3.69 -12.83
N VAL A 132 0.24 2.99 -12.21
CA VAL A 132 0.05 2.96 -10.76
C VAL A 132 1.13 2.13 -10.12
N ILE A 133 1.88 2.72 -9.20
CA ILE A 133 2.86 2.01 -8.37
C ILE A 133 2.34 1.98 -6.95
N ALA A 134 2.09 0.78 -6.43
CA ALA A 134 1.69 0.55 -5.05
C ALA A 134 2.88 0.05 -4.22
N SER A 135 3.26 0.79 -3.17
CA SER A 135 4.34 0.42 -2.26
C SER A 135 3.79 0.18 -0.86
N LEU A 136 4.03 -1.01 -0.30
CA LEU A 136 3.52 -1.39 1.01
C LEU A 136 4.03 -0.43 2.10
N VAL A 137 3.11 0.10 2.90
CA VAL A 137 3.44 0.80 4.15
C VAL A 137 3.60 -0.25 5.23
N VAL A 138 4.84 -0.41 5.72
CA VAL A 138 5.11 -1.31 6.84
C VAL A 138 4.62 -0.64 8.12
N VAL A 139 3.37 -0.92 8.49
CA VAL A 139 2.85 -0.51 9.80
C VAL A 139 3.31 -1.54 10.83
N PRO A 140 4.06 -1.15 11.88
CA PRO A 140 4.40 -2.07 12.94
C PRO A 140 3.12 -2.45 13.69
N THR A 141 2.68 -3.68 13.45
CA THR A 141 1.46 -4.22 14.07
C THR A 141 1.66 -4.42 15.58
N LEU A 142 0.57 -4.47 16.34
CA LEU A 142 0.62 -4.79 17.78
C LEU A 142 1.34 -6.12 18.05
N THR A 143 1.31 -7.06 17.12
CA THR A 143 2.06 -8.33 17.22
C THR A 143 3.56 -8.11 17.10
N THR A 144 4.03 -7.16 16.27
CA THR A 144 5.44 -6.79 16.18
C THR A 144 5.93 -6.23 17.53
N TRP A 145 5.19 -5.31 18.14
CA TRP A 145 5.50 -4.78 19.46
C TRP A 145 5.38 -5.81 20.59
N PHE A 146 4.38 -6.70 20.51
CA PHE A 146 4.21 -7.79 21.47
C PHE A 146 5.38 -8.77 21.41
N ILE A 147 5.88 -9.11 20.22
CA ILE A 147 7.07 -9.94 20.06
C ILE A 147 8.30 -9.26 20.67
N PHE A 148 8.51 -7.95 20.43
CA PHE A 148 9.58 -7.20 21.07
C PHE A 148 9.47 -7.21 22.61
N ALA A 149 8.28 -6.96 23.15
CA ALA A 149 8.04 -6.98 24.58
C ALA A 149 8.24 -8.37 25.20
N LEU A 150 7.81 -9.43 24.51
CA LEU A 150 7.99 -10.81 24.95
C LEU A 150 9.47 -11.22 24.93
N MET A 151 10.21 -10.87 23.86
CA MET A 151 11.65 -11.13 23.78
C MET A 151 12.41 -10.40 24.88
N LEU A 152 12.03 -9.16 25.20
CA LEU A 152 12.60 -8.40 26.31
C LEU A 152 12.30 -9.06 27.66
N ALA A 153 11.06 -9.49 27.89
CA ALA A 153 10.66 -10.16 29.12
C ALA A 153 11.40 -11.49 29.34
N ILE A 154 11.55 -12.31 28.30
CA ILE A 154 12.30 -13.58 28.35
C ILE A 154 13.78 -13.30 28.65
N SER A 155 14.36 -12.27 28.04
CA SER A 155 15.76 -11.89 28.28
C SER A 155 15.99 -11.46 29.73
N ILE A 156 15.09 -10.63 30.29
CA ILE A 156 15.15 -10.19 31.69
C ILE A 156 15.00 -11.39 32.65
N LEU A 157 14.01 -12.27 32.40
CA LEU A 157 13.81 -13.48 33.20
C LEU A 157 15.01 -14.42 33.14
N GLY A 158 15.63 -14.57 31.97
CA GLY A 158 16.87 -15.32 31.81
C GLY A 158 17.98 -14.76 32.69
N VAL A 159 18.22 -13.45 32.65
CA VAL A 159 19.24 -12.79 33.49
C VAL A 159 18.97 -12.98 34.98
N ILE A 160 17.73 -12.83 35.43
CA ILE A 160 17.35 -13.05 36.84
C ILE A 160 17.61 -14.50 37.26
N TYR A 161 17.24 -15.47 36.42
CA TYR A 161 17.44 -16.89 36.69
C TYR A 161 18.93 -17.24 36.80
N PHE A 162 19.76 -16.78 35.85
CA PHE A 162 21.21 -16.98 35.90
C PHE A 162 21.83 -16.34 37.15
N ARG A 163 21.46 -15.10 37.48
CA ARG A 163 21.96 -14.41 38.67
C ARG A 163 21.65 -15.19 39.95
N ASN A 164 20.40 -15.65 40.10
CA ASN A 164 19.98 -16.38 41.30
C ASN A 164 20.60 -17.77 41.38
N GLY A 165 20.83 -18.43 40.24
CA GLY A 165 21.52 -19.73 40.18
C GLY A 165 23.00 -19.67 40.54
N VAL A 166 23.69 -18.56 40.21
CA VAL A 166 25.08 -18.33 40.62
C VAL A 166 25.17 -18.08 42.13
N MET A 167 24.33 -17.18 42.68
CA MET A 167 24.30 -16.90 44.12
C MET A 167 23.99 -18.14 44.98
N ALA A 168 23.13 -19.05 44.48
CA ALA A 168 22.82 -20.30 45.17
C ALA A 168 23.99 -21.30 45.20
N ARG A 169 24.90 -21.26 44.22
CA ARG A 169 26.10 -22.11 44.18
C ARG A 169 27.22 -21.59 45.07
N ASP A 170 27.32 -20.28 45.23
CA ASP A 170 28.37 -19.65 46.04
C ASP A 170 28.10 -19.74 47.55
N ASN A 171 26.85 -20.01 47.96
CA ASN A 171 26.42 -20.10 49.36
C ASN A 171 26.52 -21.52 49.98
N ILE A 172 27.11 -22.48 49.26
CA ILE A 172 27.29 -23.89 49.71
C ILE A 172 28.79 -24.24 49.85
N ARG A 173 29.68 -23.23 49.86
CA ARG A 173 31.10 -23.38 50.19
C ARG A 173 31.41 -22.69 51.50
#